data_AF-A0A8F5BZX6-F1
#
_entry.id   AF-A0A8F5BZX6-F1
#
_cell.length_a   1.000
_cell.length_b   1.000
_cell.length_c   1.000
_cell.angle_alpha   90.00
_cell.angle_beta   90.00
_cell.angle_gamma   90.00
#
_symmetry.space_group_name_H-M   'P 1'
#
loop_
_entity.id
_entity.type
_entity.pdbx_description
1 polymer ?
#
loop_
_entity_poly.entity_id
_entity_poly.type
_entity_poly.pdbx_seq_one_letter_code
_entity_poly.pdbx_strand_id
1 'polypeptide(L)'
;MPSPLLFLLIIALFPHAFVEYSLHIQINYNNQVYHLSELLFENVTRIYYNNASFAYNLTVYVLNFSQILTSSTILDNASLPKTFFYISNPGEPVIERGVILSLLSSNDSNYIYYGRTFIGYIELEYFYYVNSTGVPYKIVILQIGESGQLVSNTTYTLVSSNLVNPNEQPTLPDGFKFTNDSKIVNLPISLDLNSALDQTVGKYISFVTLLLIFVLLTVKIYASRKKTSSN
;
A
#
# COMPACT_ATOMS: atom_id res chain seq x y z
N MET A 1 -12.57 1.45 -21.94
CA MET A 1 -11.41 0.71 -21.40
C MET A 1 -10.26 1.70 -21.25
N PRO A 2 -9.96 2.21 -20.05
CA PRO A 2 -8.63 2.74 -19.80
C PRO A 2 -7.66 1.57 -19.95
N SER A 3 -6.53 1.78 -20.59
CA SER A 3 -5.54 0.74 -20.85
C SER A 3 -4.31 1.03 -19.98
N PRO A 4 -3.43 0.05 -19.70
CA PRO A 4 -2.13 0.31 -19.08
C PRO A 4 -1.29 1.38 -19.82
N LEU A 5 -1.58 1.64 -21.10
CA LEU A 5 -1.00 2.74 -21.86
C LEU A 5 -1.48 4.12 -21.38
N LEU A 6 -2.69 4.21 -20.80
CA LEU A 6 -3.25 5.46 -20.30
C LEU A 6 -2.45 5.97 -19.09
N PHE A 7 -2.11 5.13 -18.11
CA PHE A 7 -1.29 5.59 -17.00
C PHE A 7 0.11 5.98 -17.46
N LEU A 8 0.74 5.16 -18.31
CA LEU A 8 2.02 5.48 -18.93
C LEU A 8 1.99 6.83 -19.67
N LEU A 9 0.90 7.11 -20.39
CA LEU A 9 0.67 8.40 -21.03
C LEU A 9 0.50 9.53 -20.00
N ILE A 10 -0.30 9.30 -18.94
CA ILE A 10 -0.53 10.27 -17.87
C ILE A 10 0.81 10.63 -17.20
N ILE A 11 1.62 9.67 -16.76
CA ILE A 11 2.91 9.98 -16.13
C ILE A 11 3.94 10.54 -17.12
N ALA A 12 3.84 10.21 -18.42
CA ALA A 12 4.66 10.86 -19.44
C ALA A 12 4.28 12.33 -19.65
N LEU A 13 3.00 12.67 -19.50
CA LEU A 13 2.50 14.05 -19.54
C LEU A 13 2.75 14.80 -18.21
N PHE A 14 2.80 14.06 -17.09
CA PHE A 14 3.02 14.56 -15.73
C PHE A 14 4.23 13.88 -15.09
N PRO A 15 5.47 14.28 -15.46
CA PRO A 15 6.71 13.68 -14.93
C PRO A 15 6.91 13.86 -13.41
N HIS A 16 6.03 14.64 -12.76
CA HIS A 16 5.94 14.85 -11.31
C HIS A 16 4.52 14.57 -10.81
N ALA A 17 3.90 13.52 -11.34
CA ALA A 17 2.61 13.04 -10.85
C ALA A 17 2.68 12.83 -9.33
N PHE A 18 1.70 13.38 -8.60
CA PHE A 18 1.66 13.27 -7.15
C PHE A 18 0.24 13.05 -6.63
N VAL A 19 0.18 12.48 -5.43
CA VAL A 19 -1.03 12.39 -4.63
C VAL A 19 -0.68 12.76 -3.18
N GLU A 20 -1.57 13.53 -2.56
CA GLU A 20 -1.42 14.01 -1.19
C GLU A 20 -2.68 13.64 -0.39
N TYR A 21 -2.49 12.96 0.75
CA TYR A 21 -3.58 12.50 1.60
C TYR A 21 -3.41 12.98 3.03
N SER A 22 -4.50 13.45 3.63
CA SER A 22 -4.63 13.62 5.07
C SER A 22 -5.13 12.31 5.67
N LEU A 23 -4.39 11.76 6.62
CA LEU A 23 -4.72 10.54 7.33
C LEU A 23 -5.21 10.91 8.73
N HIS A 24 -6.34 10.32 9.12
CA HIS A 24 -6.80 10.30 10.50
C HIS A 24 -6.85 8.86 10.98
N ILE A 25 -6.03 8.53 11.97
CA ILE A 25 -5.93 7.20 12.56
C ILE A 25 -6.54 7.28 13.96
N GLN A 26 -7.60 6.52 14.18
CA GLN A 26 -8.21 6.33 15.49
C GLN A 26 -7.87 4.93 16.00
N ILE A 27 -7.38 4.84 17.24
CA ILE A 27 -6.90 3.58 17.82
C ILE A 27 -7.60 3.37 19.16
N ASN A 28 -8.26 2.24 19.31
CA ASN A 28 -8.92 1.84 20.54
C ASN A 28 -8.00 0.89 21.32
N TYR A 29 -7.47 1.35 22.44
CA TYR A 29 -6.56 0.56 23.28
C TYR A 29 -6.85 0.81 24.77
N ASN A 30 -6.99 -0.27 25.55
CA ASN A 30 -7.30 -0.22 26.99
C ASN A 30 -8.47 0.72 27.36
N ASN A 31 -9.59 0.62 26.62
CA ASN A 31 -10.78 1.48 26.78
C ASN A 31 -10.52 2.98 26.60
N GLN A 32 -9.40 3.36 25.98
CA GLN A 32 -9.08 4.72 25.58
C GLN A 32 -9.01 4.81 24.05
N VAL A 33 -9.33 5.99 23.54
CA VAL A 33 -9.26 6.31 22.11
C VAL A 33 -8.11 7.28 21.88
N TYR A 34 -7.17 6.89 21.03
CA TYR A 34 -6.04 7.70 20.62
C TYR A 34 -6.24 8.16 19.18
N HIS A 35 -5.77 9.37 18.87
CA HIS A 35 -5.86 9.95 17.54
C HIS A 35 -4.48 10.35 17.05
N LEU A 36 -4.16 9.96 15.82
CA LEU A 36 -2.97 10.37 15.10
C LEU A 36 -3.40 10.97 13.76
N SER A 37 -2.80 12.10 13.41
CA SER A 37 -3.04 12.81 12.17
C SER A 37 -1.73 12.91 11.40
N GLU A 38 -1.76 12.45 10.16
CA GLU A 38 -0.60 12.42 9.28
C GLU A 38 -0.96 13.04 7.93
N LEU A 39 0.06 13.53 7.23
CA LEU A 39 -0.03 13.91 5.83
C LEU A 39 0.92 13.00 5.05
N LEU A 40 0.38 12.28 4.08
CA LEU A 40 1.09 11.36 3.21
C LEU A 40 1.24 12.01 1.84
N PHE A 41 2.46 12.04 1.33
CA PHE A 41 2.78 12.60 0.03
C PHE A 41 3.54 11.58 -0.81
N GLU A 42 2.95 11.17 -1.94
CA GLU A 42 3.61 10.34 -2.94
C GLU A 42 3.90 11.17 -4.18
N ASN A 43 5.15 11.17 -4.63
CA ASN A 43 5.56 11.93 -5.81
C ASN A 43 6.42 11.07 -6.74
N VAL A 44 6.00 10.92 -7.98
CA VAL A 44 6.77 10.24 -9.03
C VAL A 44 8.05 11.03 -9.31
N THR A 45 9.19 10.36 -9.14
CA THR A 45 10.51 10.96 -9.32
C THR A 45 11.20 10.50 -10.60
N ARG A 46 10.85 9.31 -11.11
CA ARG A 46 11.47 8.75 -12.30
C ARG A 46 10.57 7.72 -12.97
N ILE A 47 10.63 7.66 -14.31
CA ILE A 47 9.94 6.65 -15.12
C ILE A 47 10.98 5.83 -15.88
N TYR A 48 10.84 4.52 -15.86
CA TYR A 48 11.68 3.55 -16.56
C TYR A 48 10.89 2.94 -17.73
N TYR A 49 11.02 3.56 -18.90
CA TYR A 49 10.26 3.18 -20.10
C TYR A 49 10.58 1.77 -20.62
N ASN A 50 11.78 1.26 -20.35
CA ASN A 50 12.25 -0.03 -20.83
C ASN A 50 11.53 -1.23 -20.20
N ASN A 51 10.99 -1.08 -18.99
CA ASN A 51 10.31 -2.16 -18.26
C ASN A 51 8.93 -1.75 -17.71
N ALA A 52 8.37 -0.63 -18.18
CA ALA A 52 7.08 -0.08 -17.74
C ALA A 52 6.97 0.04 -16.21
N SER A 53 8.03 0.53 -15.57
CA SER A 53 8.04 0.80 -14.13
C SER A 53 8.30 2.28 -13.86
N PHE A 54 7.99 2.73 -12.64
CA PHE A 54 8.30 4.08 -12.19
C PHE A 54 8.71 4.05 -10.72
N ALA A 55 9.50 5.02 -10.32
CA ALA A 55 9.85 5.27 -8.93
C ALA A 55 9.11 6.49 -8.42
N TYR A 56 8.63 6.40 -7.18
CA TYR A 56 8.04 7.51 -6.46
C TYR A 56 8.63 7.60 -5.05
N ASN A 57 8.64 8.80 -4.49
CA ASN A 57 9.02 9.03 -3.11
C ASN A 57 7.75 9.11 -2.26
N LEU A 58 7.72 8.35 -1.18
CA LEU A 58 6.73 8.44 -0.12
C LEU A 58 7.31 9.25 1.04
N THR A 59 6.66 10.36 1.38
CA THR A 59 6.97 11.15 2.58
C THR A 59 5.77 11.15 3.52
N VAL A 60 6.01 10.88 4.81
CA VAL A 60 4.98 10.89 5.86
C VAL A 60 5.30 11.94 6.89
N TYR A 61 4.43 12.94 7.00
CA TYR A 61 4.48 14.02 7.97
C TYR A 61 3.51 13.71 9.11
N VAL A 62 4.02 13.58 10.33
CA VAL A 62 3.18 13.38 11.52
C VAL A 62 2.81 14.73 12.10
N LEU A 63 1.57 15.16 11.87
CA LEU A 63 1.11 16.51 12.16
C LEU A 63 1.13 16.80 13.66
N ASN A 64 0.78 15.81 14.48
CA ASN A 64 0.77 15.93 15.93
C ASN A 64 2.13 16.31 16.53
N PHE A 65 3.23 15.93 15.86
CA PHE A 65 4.59 16.10 16.38
C PHE A 65 5.46 17.01 15.51
N SER A 66 4.94 17.51 14.39
CA SER A 66 5.71 18.31 13.42
C SER A 66 6.98 17.59 12.93
N GLN A 67 6.86 16.30 12.64
CA GLN A 67 7.98 15.40 12.31
C GLN A 67 7.79 14.70 10.97
N ILE A 68 8.91 14.39 10.31
CA ILE A 68 8.95 13.56 9.10
C ILE A 68 9.47 12.19 9.48
N LEU A 69 8.65 11.14 9.30
CA LEU A 69 9.00 9.76 9.70
C LEU A 69 9.94 9.07 8.72
N THR A 70 9.67 9.20 7.43
CA THR A 70 10.50 8.59 6.39
C THR A 70 10.32 9.31 5.06
N SER A 71 11.36 9.26 4.22
CA SER A 71 11.28 9.50 2.79
C SER A 71 11.85 8.25 2.11
N SER A 72 10.96 7.38 1.63
CA SER A 72 11.35 6.11 0.97
C SER A 72 11.11 6.21 -0.53
N THR A 73 12.07 5.79 -1.35
CA THR A 73 11.85 5.60 -2.79
C THR A 73 11.32 4.20 -3.03
N ILE A 74 10.15 4.10 -3.65
CA ILE A 74 9.45 2.85 -3.95
C ILE A 74 9.38 2.68 -5.47
N LEU A 75 9.58 1.46 -5.96
CA LEU A 75 9.42 1.10 -7.36
C LEU A 75 8.07 0.40 -7.57
N ASP A 76 7.31 0.84 -8.57
CA ASP A 76 6.00 0.25 -8.90
C ASP A 76 5.85 0.08 -10.42
N ASN A 77 4.86 -0.71 -10.81
CA ASN A 77 4.54 -1.00 -12.20
C ASN A 77 3.60 0.08 -12.76
N ALA A 78 3.94 0.68 -13.90
CA ALA A 78 3.13 1.73 -14.52
C ALA A 78 1.82 1.17 -15.13
N SER A 79 1.82 -0.07 -15.60
CA SER A 79 0.62 -0.67 -16.19
C SER A 79 -0.44 -0.97 -15.13
N LEU A 80 0.00 -1.48 -13.97
CA LEU A 80 -0.86 -1.86 -12.86
C LEU A 80 -0.19 -1.50 -11.52
N PRO A 81 -0.27 -0.23 -11.10
CA PRO A 81 0.31 0.21 -9.83
C PRO A 81 -0.33 -0.54 -8.65
N LYS A 82 0.50 -1.17 -7.81
CA LYS A 82 0.03 -1.94 -6.66
C LYS A 82 0.12 -1.18 -5.34
N THR A 83 1.04 -0.22 -5.27
CA THR A 83 1.40 0.52 -4.04
C THR A 83 1.06 2.00 -4.16
N PHE A 84 1.48 2.68 -5.23
CA PHE A 84 1.15 4.08 -5.48
C PHE A 84 -0.37 4.27 -5.57
N PHE A 85 -0.96 5.28 -4.91
CA PHE A 85 -2.41 5.47 -4.80
C PHE A 85 -3.07 5.96 -6.10
N TYR A 86 -3.02 5.10 -7.11
CA TYR A 86 -3.66 5.24 -8.39
C TYR A 86 -4.14 3.88 -8.90
N ILE A 87 -5.35 3.84 -9.44
CA ILE A 87 -5.98 2.67 -10.06
C ILE A 87 -6.12 2.96 -11.54
N SER A 88 -5.38 2.22 -12.38
CA SER A 88 -5.39 2.44 -13.83
C SER A 88 -6.76 2.25 -14.48
N ASN A 89 -7.54 1.29 -13.98
CA ASN A 89 -8.81 0.90 -14.58
C ASN A 89 -9.94 0.93 -13.53
N PRO A 90 -10.41 2.14 -13.13
CA PRO A 90 -11.54 2.23 -12.23
C PRO A 90 -12.80 1.68 -12.92
N GLY A 91 -13.63 0.97 -12.17
CA GLY A 91 -14.79 0.21 -12.67
C GLY A 91 -14.53 -1.26 -12.96
N GLU A 92 -13.28 -1.73 -12.96
CA GLU A 92 -13.00 -3.17 -13.08
C GLU A 92 -13.60 -3.95 -11.89
N PRO A 93 -14.14 -5.17 -12.09
CA PRO A 93 -14.75 -5.94 -11.01
C PRO A 93 -13.78 -6.32 -9.90
N VAL A 94 -12.50 -6.53 -10.25
CA VAL A 94 -11.43 -6.92 -9.33
C VAL A 94 -10.17 -6.15 -9.67
N ILE A 95 -9.51 -5.61 -8.64
CA ILE A 95 -8.22 -4.93 -8.75
C ILE A 95 -7.22 -5.62 -7.84
N GLU A 96 -6.07 -6.00 -8.40
CA GLU A 96 -4.94 -6.54 -7.66
C GLU A 96 -4.03 -5.42 -7.16
N ARG A 97 -4.13 -5.10 -5.86
CA ARG A 97 -3.17 -4.23 -5.16
C ARG A 97 -2.43 -5.05 -4.08
N GLY A 98 -1.82 -4.39 -3.10
CA GLY A 98 -1.34 -5.06 -1.88
C GLY A 98 -2.44 -5.89 -1.16
N VAL A 99 -3.70 -5.57 -1.43
CA VAL A 99 -4.88 -6.39 -1.12
C VAL A 99 -5.73 -6.54 -2.39
N ILE A 100 -6.40 -7.68 -2.55
CA ILE A 100 -7.38 -7.86 -3.63
C ILE A 100 -8.63 -7.04 -3.29
N LEU A 101 -9.02 -6.16 -4.20
CA LEU A 101 -10.17 -5.29 -4.07
C LEU A 101 -11.26 -5.72 -5.06
N SER A 102 -12.47 -5.96 -4.57
CA SER A 102 -13.66 -6.25 -5.37
C SER A 102 -14.56 -5.02 -5.46
N LEU A 103 -15.11 -4.75 -6.64
CA LEU A 103 -16.05 -3.66 -6.84
C LEU A 103 -17.35 -3.93 -6.05
N LEU A 104 -17.66 -3.05 -5.10
CA LEU A 104 -18.86 -3.13 -4.26
C LEU A 104 -20.02 -2.34 -4.87
N SER A 105 -19.73 -1.15 -5.38
CA SER A 105 -20.71 -0.24 -5.96
C SER A 105 -20.05 0.72 -6.94
N SER A 106 -20.81 1.23 -7.89
CA SER A 106 -20.37 2.27 -8.80
C SER A 106 -21.51 3.21 -9.17
N ASN A 107 -21.17 4.45 -9.46
CA ASN A 107 -22.02 5.41 -10.16
C ASN A 107 -21.22 6.03 -11.32
N ASP A 108 -21.83 6.94 -12.07
CA ASP A 108 -21.26 7.48 -13.32
C ASP A 108 -19.85 8.11 -13.19
N SER A 109 -19.39 8.40 -11.97
CA SER A 109 -18.07 9.02 -11.74
C SER A 109 -17.29 8.49 -10.54
N ASN A 110 -17.85 7.55 -9.76
CA ASN A 110 -17.24 7.06 -8.53
C ASN A 110 -17.41 5.54 -8.39
N TYR A 111 -16.39 4.91 -7.83
CA TYR A 111 -16.30 3.48 -7.64
C TYR A 111 -15.95 3.19 -6.19
N ILE A 112 -16.66 2.26 -5.58
CA ILE A 112 -16.41 1.80 -4.22
C ILE A 112 -15.91 0.37 -4.31
N TYR A 113 -14.71 0.15 -3.79
CA TYR A 113 -14.06 -1.14 -3.74
C TYR A 113 -13.96 -1.62 -2.30
N TYR A 114 -14.13 -2.91 -2.09
CA TYR A 114 -13.94 -3.59 -0.82
C TYR A 114 -12.87 -4.66 -0.95
N GLY A 115 -11.94 -4.71 -0.01
CA GLY A 115 -11.02 -5.82 0.14
C GLY A 115 -10.88 -6.19 1.61
N ARG A 116 -10.42 -7.42 1.85
CA ARG A 116 -10.09 -7.87 3.19
C ARG A 116 -8.82 -8.71 3.16
N THR A 117 -8.02 -8.60 4.20
CA THR A 117 -6.89 -9.49 4.45
C THR A 117 -6.80 -9.82 5.94
N PHE A 118 -6.00 -10.83 6.26
CA PHE A 118 -5.76 -11.27 7.62
C PHE A 118 -4.26 -11.23 7.91
N ILE A 119 -3.89 -10.67 9.05
CA ILE A 119 -2.53 -10.75 9.61
C ILE A 119 -2.66 -11.51 10.94
N GLY A 120 -2.40 -12.81 10.91
CA GLY A 120 -2.70 -13.69 12.04
C GLY A 120 -4.22 -13.75 12.28
N TYR A 121 -4.65 -13.38 13.50
CA TYR A 121 -6.06 -13.31 13.89
C TYR A 121 -6.68 -11.92 13.78
N ILE A 122 -5.94 -10.97 13.18
CA ILE A 122 -6.40 -9.61 12.96
C ILE A 122 -6.92 -9.50 11.54
N GLU A 123 -8.17 -9.06 11.40
CA GLU A 123 -8.79 -8.76 10.11
C GLU A 123 -8.57 -7.28 9.76
N LEU A 124 -8.21 -7.04 8.50
CA LEU A 124 -8.08 -5.71 7.93
C LEU A 124 -9.08 -5.59 6.78
N GLU A 125 -10.07 -4.71 6.94
CA GLU A 125 -11.02 -4.37 5.89
C GLU A 125 -10.63 -3.06 5.22
N TYR A 126 -10.69 -3.03 3.89
CA TYR A 126 -10.28 -1.90 3.07
C TYR A 126 -11.46 -1.44 2.24
N PHE A 127 -11.77 -0.15 2.31
CA PHE A 127 -12.75 0.51 1.45
C PHE A 127 -12.06 1.61 0.66
N TYR A 128 -12.01 1.47 -0.66
CA TYR A 128 -11.44 2.47 -1.56
C TYR A 128 -12.58 3.17 -2.29
N TYR A 129 -12.64 4.49 -2.15
CA TYR A 129 -13.57 5.34 -2.87
C TYR A 129 -12.79 6.09 -3.94
N VAL A 130 -13.03 5.73 -5.20
CA VAL A 130 -12.17 6.07 -6.34
C VAL A 130 -12.96 6.90 -7.32
N ASN A 131 -12.38 7.99 -7.79
CA ASN A 131 -12.98 8.81 -8.84
C ASN A 131 -12.72 8.22 -10.24
N SER A 132 -13.32 8.82 -11.26
CA SER A 132 -13.12 8.44 -12.66
C SER A 132 -11.69 8.63 -13.19
N THR A 133 -10.85 9.44 -12.53
CA THR A 133 -9.44 9.59 -12.91
C THR A 133 -8.56 8.46 -12.39
N GLY A 134 -9.10 7.59 -11.52
CA GLY A 134 -8.38 6.47 -10.92
C GLY A 134 -7.73 6.80 -9.58
N VAL A 135 -7.86 8.04 -9.10
CA VAL A 135 -7.30 8.46 -7.80
C VAL A 135 -8.34 8.21 -6.70
N PRO A 136 -8.00 7.47 -5.62
CA PRO A 136 -8.87 7.36 -4.46
C PRO A 136 -9.10 8.73 -3.82
N TYR A 137 -10.34 9.20 -3.71
CA TYR A 137 -10.62 10.43 -2.95
C TYR A 137 -10.77 10.16 -1.45
N LYS A 138 -11.07 8.92 -1.09
CA LYS A 138 -11.14 8.44 0.31
C LYS A 138 -10.72 6.98 0.38
N ILE A 139 -9.97 6.62 1.41
CA ILE A 139 -9.66 5.22 1.76
C ILE A 139 -9.99 5.02 3.23
N VAL A 140 -10.69 3.94 3.58
CA VAL A 140 -10.93 3.56 4.98
C VAL A 140 -10.34 2.18 5.20
N ILE A 141 -9.55 2.05 6.26
CA ILE A 141 -8.98 0.78 6.70
C ILE A 141 -9.45 0.53 8.12
N LEU A 142 -10.22 -0.53 8.30
CA LEU A 142 -10.68 -0.98 9.61
C LEU A 142 -9.80 -2.15 10.06
N GLN A 143 -9.32 -2.09 11.29
CA GLN A 143 -8.63 -3.19 11.94
C GLN A 143 -9.54 -3.81 13.00
N ILE A 144 -9.89 -5.06 12.79
CA ILE A 144 -10.76 -5.84 13.67
C ILE A 144 -9.88 -6.84 14.42
N GLY A 145 -9.94 -6.78 15.76
CA GLY A 145 -9.20 -7.68 16.64
C GLY A 145 -9.78 -9.09 16.66
N GLU A 146 -9.05 -10.02 17.28
CA GLU A 146 -9.42 -11.45 17.33
C GLU A 146 -10.81 -11.70 17.94
N SER A 147 -11.24 -10.89 18.91
CA SER A 147 -12.58 -10.99 19.52
C SER A 147 -13.66 -10.18 18.78
N GLY A 148 -13.40 -9.71 17.55
CA GLY A 148 -14.35 -9.01 16.69
C GLY A 148 -14.54 -7.51 17.00
N GLN A 149 -13.79 -6.97 17.95
CA GLN A 149 -13.81 -5.54 18.30
C GLN A 149 -13.00 -4.70 17.30
N LEU A 150 -13.46 -3.49 17.03
CA LEU A 150 -12.71 -2.51 16.25
C LEU A 150 -11.50 -1.99 17.07
N VAL A 151 -10.30 -2.30 16.59
CA VAL A 151 -9.02 -1.89 17.21
C VAL A 151 -8.52 -0.59 16.60
N SER A 152 -8.69 -0.40 15.30
CA SER A 152 -8.25 0.81 14.61
C SER A 152 -9.16 1.17 13.45
N ASN A 153 -9.30 2.47 13.20
CA ASN A 153 -9.96 3.02 12.03
C ASN A 153 -9.05 4.10 11.44
N THR A 154 -8.49 3.81 10.27
CA THR A 154 -7.67 4.76 9.52
C THR A 154 -8.45 5.27 8.33
N THR A 155 -8.61 6.59 8.24
CA THR A 155 -9.23 7.24 7.10
C THR A 155 -8.23 8.13 6.37
N TYR A 156 -8.02 7.87 5.08
CA TYR A 156 -7.27 8.72 4.16
C TYR A 156 -8.29 9.59 3.42
N THR A 157 -8.01 10.89 3.32
CA THR A 157 -8.80 11.85 2.54
C THR A 157 -7.87 12.56 1.58
N LEU A 158 -8.19 12.53 0.29
CA LEU A 158 -7.39 13.21 -0.73
C LEU A 158 -7.41 14.73 -0.47
N VAL A 159 -6.22 15.31 -0.40
CA VAL A 159 -6.00 16.75 -0.22
C VAL A 159 -5.76 17.42 -1.57
N SER A 160 -4.83 16.87 -2.36
CA SER A 160 -4.38 17.45 -3.62
C SER A 160 -3.75 16.37 -4.51
N SER A 161 -3.95 16.47 -5.82
CA SER A 161 -3.31 15.64 -6.83
C SER A 161 -3.39 16.25 -8.23
N ASN A 162 -2.24 16.38 -8.89
CA ASN A 162 -2.19 16.77 -10.30
C ASN A 162 -2.71 15.70 -11.28
N LEU A 163 -2.98 14.47 -10.79
CA LEU A 163 -3.66 13.42 -11.55
C LEU A 163 -5.18 13.62 -11.61
N VAL A 164 -5.73 14.43 -10.70
CA VAL A 164 -7.14 14.85 -10.71
C VAL A 164 -7.29 16.21 -11.39
N ASN A 165 -6.44 17.16 -11.02
CA ASN A 165 -6.44 18.51 -11.58
C ASN A 165 -5.00 18.97 -11.89
N PRO A 166 -4.62 19.12 -13.16
CA PRO A 166 -3.25 19.46 -13.57
C PRO A 166 -2.65 20.72 -12.93
N ASN A 167 -3.49 21.64 -12.44
CA ASN A 167 -3.06 22.90 -11.82
C ASN A 167 -2.83 22.80 -10.31
N GLU A 168 -3.15 21.66 -9.69
CA GLU A 168 -2.94 21.47 -8.26
C GLU A 168 -1.46 21.38 -7.91
N GLN A 169 -1.12 21.98 -6.77
CA GLN A 169 0.21 21.92 -6.18
C GLN A 169 0.14 21.22 -4.82
N PRO A 170 1.23 20.57 -4.39
CA PRO A 170 1.31 19.97 -3.06
C PRO A 170 1.21 21.04 -1.95
N THR A 171 0.52 20.72 -0.85
CA THR A 171 0.30 21.63 0.29
C THR A 171 1.41 21.53 1.35
N LEU A 172 2.54 20.91 1.01
CA LEU A 172 3.60 20.44 1.91
C LEU A 172 3.87 21.40 3.09
N PRO A 173 3.81 20.92 4.34
CA PRO A 173 3.92 21.78 5.50
C PRO A 173 5.37 22.17 5.78
N ASP A 174 5.58 23.46 6.05
CA ASP A 174 6.88 24.01 6.41
C ASP A 174 7.26 23.72 7.87
N GLY A 175 8.56 23.72 8.17
CA GLY A 175 9.08 23.64 9.55
C GLY A 175 9.09 22.25 10.18
N PHE A 176 8.66 21.21 9.46
CA PHE A 176 8.76 19.82 9.88
C PHE A 176 10.22 19.35 9.90
N LYS A 177 10.58 18.60 10.93
CA LYS A 177 11.96 18.10 11.10
C LYS A 177 12.02 16.60 10.85
N PHE A 178 13.05 16.15 10.14
CA PHE A 178 13.36 14.73 10.08
C PHE A 178 13.60 14.20 11.49
N THR A 179 13.02 13.04 11.79
CA THR A 179 13.36 12.32 13.01
C THR A 179 14.81 11.82 12.89
N ASN A 180 15.72 12.47 13.61
CA ASN A 180 17.12 12.04 13.73
C ASN A 180 17.33 11.04 14.88
N ASP A 181 16.30 10.84 15.71
CA ASP A 181 16.37 10.02 16.91
C ASP A 181 15.59 8.73 16.70
N SER A 182 16.30 7.59 16.77
CA SER A 182 15.75 6.25 17.00
C SER A 182 15.00 6.11 18.35
N LYS A 183 14.71 7.23 19.03
CA LYS A 183 14.03 7.40 20.31
C LYS A 183 12.70 8.14 20.19
N ILE A 184 12.11 8.24 19.00
CA ILE A 184 10.68 8.54 18.94
C ILE A 184 9.92 7.30 19.38
N VAL A 185 9.57 7.35 20.66
CA VAL A 185 8.38 6.80 21.31
C VAL A 185 7.77 5.65 20.55
N ASN A 186 7.77 4.47 21.18
CA ASN A 186 6.85 3.37 20.93
C ASN A 186 5.40 3.88 20.75
N LEU A 187 5.07 4.39 19.57
CA LEU A 187 3.74 4.50 18.99
C LEU A 187 3.71 3.35 17.97
N PRO A 188 3.38 2.13 18.40
CA PRO A 188 3.74 0.88 17.72
C PRO A 188 2.97 0.61 16.42
N ILE A 189 2.45 1.61 15.70
CA ILE A 189 1.27 1.38 14.85
C ILE A 189 1.48 1.76 13.38
N SER A 190 2.20 2.84 13.07
CA SER A 190 2.42 3.23 11.66
C SER A 190 3.61 2.53 10.99
N LEU A 191 4.68 2.22 11.74
CA LEU A 191 5.79 1.41 11.21
C LEU A 191 5.45 -0.09 11.16
N ASP A 192 4.71 -0.59 12.16
CA ASP A 192 4.46 -2.03 12.30
C ASP A 192 3.45 -2.56 11.27
N LEU A 193 2.57 -1.72 10.70
CA LEU A 193 1.73 -2.13 9.58
C LEU A 193 2.55 -2.40 8.31
N ASN A 194 3.49 -1.52 7.96
CA ASN A 194 4.34 -1.70 6.78
C ASN A 194 5.38 -2.82 6.99
N SER A 195 5.97 -2.94 8.20
CA SER A 195 6.86 -4.07 8.49
C SER A 195 6.13 -5.38 8.69
N ALA A 196 4.88 -5.42 9.16
CA ALA A 196 4.08 -6.65 9.20
C ALA A 196 3.71 -7.12 7.79
N LEU A 197 3.40 -6.21 6.86
CA LEU A 197 3.22 -6.58 5.46
C LEU A 197 4.51 -7.14 4.84
N ASP A 198 5.66 -6.50 5.09
CA ASP A 198 6.95 -6.91 4.52
C ASP A 198 7.50 -8.19 5.17
N GLN A 199 7.37 -8.34 6.51
CA GLN A 199 7.79 -9.55 7.24
C GLN A 199 6.88 -10.74 6.99
N THR A 200 5.57 -10.56 6.77
CA THR A 200 4.66 -11.68 6.52
C THR A 200 4.89 -12.26 5.13
N VAL A 201 5.07 -11.41 4.11
CA VAL A 201 5.45 -11.86 2.76
C VAL A 201 6.84 -12.50 2.76
N GLY A 202 7.83 -11.89 3.45
CA GLY A 202 9.17 -12.45 3.60
C GLY A 202 9.22 -13.81 4.33
N LYS A 203 8.40 -14.00 5.36
CA LYS A 203 8.28 -15.28 6.08
C LYS A 203 7.60 -16.36 5.23
N TYR A 204 6.56 -16.02 4.47
CA TYR A 204 5.91 -16.96 3.54
C TYR A 204 6.84 -17.40 2.41
N ILE A 205 7.58 -16.47 1.81
CA ILE A 205 8.58 -16.80 0.76
C ILE A 205 9.69 -17.68 1.34
N SER A 206 10.20 -17.37 2.53
CA SER A 206 11.22 -18.18 3.20
C SER A 206 10.72 -19.59 3.53
N PHE A 207 9.50 -19.72 4.05
CA PHE A 207 8.91 -21.02 4.37
C PHE A 207 8.66 -21.88 3.13
N VAL A 208 8.10 -21.31 2.06
CA VAL A 208 7.87 -22.02 0.79
C VAL A 208 9.19 -22.44 0.14
N THR A 209 10.22 -21.60 0.21
CA THR A 209 11.56 -21.92 -0.32
C THR A 209 12.22 -23.06 0.48
N LEU A 210 12.09 -23.05 1.80
CA LEU A 210 12.61 -24.12 2.66
C LEU A 210 11.91 -25.46 2.39
N LEU A 211 10.59 -25.43 2.20
CA LEU A 211 9.79 -26.61 1.86
C LEU A 211 10.21 -27.19 0.49
N LEU A 212 10.42 -26.35 -0.51
CA LEU A 212 10.88 -26.74 -1.86
C LEU A 212 12.25 -27.42 -1.82
N ILE A 213 13.19 -26.88 -1.05
CA ILE A 213 14.52 -27.49 -0.85
C ILE A 213 14.38 -28.88 -0.23
N PHE A 214 13.52 -29.03 0.79
CA PHE A 214 13.30 -30.32 1.44
C PHE A 214 12.70 -31.34 0.46
N VAL A 215 11.68 -30.95 -0.32
CA VAL A 215 11.07 -31.82 -1.35
C VAL A 215 12.12 -32.24 -2.39
N LEU A 216 12.93 -31.31 -2.90
CA LEU A 216 13.98 -31.60 -3.88
C LEU A 216 15.04 -32.57 -3.32
N LEU A 217 15.45 -32.39 -2.06
CA LEU A 217 16.37 -33.31 -1.38
C LEU A 217 15.75 -34.70 -1.23
N THR A 218 14.49 -34.78 -0.83
CA THR A 218 13.78 -36.06 -0.65
C THR A 218 13.63 -36.80 -1.99
N VAL A 219 13.27 -36.09 -3.06
CA VAL A 219 13.19 -36.62 -4.42
C VAL A 219 14.57 -37.08 -4.91
N LYS A 220 15.63 -36.31 -4.67
CA LYS A 220 17.01 -36.68 -5.04
C LYS A 220 17.46 -37.95 -4.30
N ILE A 221 17.19 -38.05 -2.99
CA ILE A 221 17.52 -39.22 -2.18
C ILE A 221 16.72 -40.44 -2.67
N TYR A 222 15.43 -40.28 -2.92
CA TYR A 222 14.57 -41.35 -3.44
C TYR A 222 15.03 -41.84 -4.82
N ALA A 223 15.31 -40.92 -5.74
CA ALA A 223 15.81 -41.25 -7.08
C ALA A 223 17.20 -41.91 -7.03
N SER A 224 18.08 -41.44 -6.15
CA SER A 224 19.40 -42.05 -5.94
C SER A 224 19.30 -43.47 -5.39
N ARG A 225 18.40 -43.71 -4.42
CA ARG A 225 18.16 -45.05 -3.86
C ARG A 225 17.54 -46.02 -4.87
N LYS A 226 16.67 -45.53 -5.75
CA LYS A 226 16.09 -46.33 -6.84
C LYS A 226 17.13 -46.71 -7.89
N LYS A 227 18.09 -45.81 -8.19
CA LYS A 227 19.20 -46.06 -9.13
C LYS A 227 20.22 -47.07 -8.60
N THR A 228 20.41 -47.15 -7.28
CA THR A 228 21.26 -48.17 -6.63
C THR A 228 20.58 -49.54 -6.46
N SER A 229 19.24 -49.62 -6.59
CA SER A 229 18.49 -50.87 -6.45
C SER A 229 18.22 -51.58 -7.78
N SER A 230 18.66 -51.01 -8.92
CA SER A 230 18.48 -51.58 -10.25
C SER A 230 19.78 -52.12 -10.89
N ASN A 231 20.80 -52.39 -10.08
CA ASN A 231 22.00 -53.12 -10.48
C ASN A 231 22.09 -54.44 -9.72
#